data_AF-A0A431L4B2-F1
#
_entry.id   AF-A0A431L4B2-F1
#
_cell.length_a   1.000
_cell.length_b   1.000
_cell.length_c   1.000
_cell.angle_alpha   90.00
_cell.angle_beta   90.00
_cell.angle_gamma   90.00
#
_symmetry.space_group_name_H-M   'P 1'
#
loop_
_entity.id
_entity.type
_entity.pdbx_description
1 polymer ?
#
loop_
_entity_poly.entity_id
_entity_poly.type
_entity_poly.pdbx_seq_one_letter_code
_entity_poly.pdbx_strand_id
1 'polypeptide(L)'
;MNPRPLALAAGLLACMAAQAVSVTAQITAESALVGLQVAARQRAAKGLLPAEQNACFQALKSSEYFETAEAIVNKALSPAELAAADAFFESLPGRKYARHGVLAIYPALGEPLPAPLPELSAADGQAIEAFSATPVGQALLKRQVLQTWPAREALDRRGQELVARCKAVKPERAD
;
A
#
# COMPACT_ATOMS: atom_id res chain seq x y z
N MET A 1 40.20 51.01 -25.86
CA MET A 1 39.09 50.18 -26.38
C MET A 1 39.21 48.83 -25.69
N ASN A 2 38.36 48.54 -24.68
CA ASN A 2 38.33 47.26 -23.97
C ASN A 2 36.91 46.69 -24.08
N PRO A 3 36.70 45.44 -24.53
CA PRO A 3 35.40 44.82 -24.51
C PRO A 3 35.10 44.25 -23.12
N ARG A 4 33.90 44.53 -22.61
CA ARG A 4 33.32 43.88 -21.42
C ARG A 4 32.80 42.49 -21.80
N PRO A 5 33.05 41.42 -21.02
CA PRO A 5 32.39 40.15 -21.22
C PRO A 5 30.98 40.20 -20.62
N LEU A 6 29.97 39.96 -21.45
CA LEU A 6 28.62 39.63 -21.03
C LEU A 6 28.61 38.19 -20.51
N ALA A 7 28.46 38.03 -19.20
CA ALA A 7 28.21 36.74 -18.58
C ALA A 7 26.75 36.32 -18.85
N LEU A 8 26.55 35.31 -19.71
CA LEU A 8 25.30 34.58 -19.80
C LEU A 8 25.17 33.65 -18.59
N ALA A 9 24.37 34.05 -17.60
CA ALA A 9 23.86 33.16 -16.58
C ALA A 9 22.56 32.53 -17.09
N ALA A 10 22.67 31.40 -17.79
CA ALA A 10 21.53 30.55 -18.12
C ALA A 10 21.14 29.75 -16.88
N GLY A 11 20.13 30.23 -16.16
CA GLY A 11 19.54 29.54 -15.02
C GLY A 11 18.80 28.29 -15.46
N LEU A 12 19.35 27.12 -15.13
CA LEU A 12 18.67 25.83 -15.18
C LEU A 12 17.55 25.84 -14.11
N LEU A 13 16.33 26.18 -14.52
CA LEU A 13 15.11 25.83 -13.79
C LEU A 13 14.92 24.31 -13.90
N ALA A 14 15.57 23.58 -13.01
CA ALA A 14 15.22 22.20 -12.72
C ALA A 14 13.83 22.21 -12.07
N CYS A 15 12.79 21.99 -12.86
CA CYS A 15 11.48 21.61 -12.35
C CYS A 15 11.66 20.32 -11.55
N MET A 16 11.71 20.44 -10.23
CA MET A 16 11.40 19.33 -9.35
C MET A 16 9.93 18.99 -9.55
N ALA A 17 9.64 18.12 -10.51
CA ALA A 17 8.36 17.44 -10.56
C ALA A 17 8.28 16.60 -9.28
N ALA A 18 7.51 17.07 -8.30
CA ALA A 18 7.11 16.25 -7.17
C ALA A 18 6.43 15.00 -7.77
N GLN A 19 7.07 13.84 -7.60
CA GLN A 19 6.49 12.58 -8.04
C GLN A 19 5.23 12.37 -7.20
N ALA A 20 4.07 12.35 -7.85
CA ALA A 20 2.81 12.08 -7.18
C ALA A 20 2.88 10.69 -6.54
N VAL A 21 2.53 10.60 -5.26
CA VAL A 21 2.58 9.34 -4.52
C VAL A 21 1.50 8.40 -5.08
N SER A 22 1.88 7.22 -5.54
CA SER A 22 0.91 6.29 -6.13
C SER A 22 -0.09 5.77 -5.09
N VAL A 23 -1.38 6.03 -5.32
CA VAL A 23 -2.48 5.54 -4.47
C VAL A 23 -2.60 4.02 -4.56
N THR A 24 -2.35 3.43 -5.73
CA THR A 24 -2.32 1.98 -5.93
C THR A 24 -1.23 1.31 -5.06
N ALA A 25 -0.04 1.93 -4.98
CA ALA A 25 1.02 1.46 -4.09
C ALA A 25 0.65 1.63 -2.61
N GLN A 26 0.01 2.73 -2.22
CA GLN A 26 -0.47 2.93 -0.86
C GLN A 26 -1.48 1.87 -0.43
N ILE A 27 -2.48 1.56 -1.26
CA ILE A 27 -3.50 0.53 -0.97
C ILE A 27 -2.84 -0.86 -0.84
N THR A 28 -1.87 -1.15 -1.69
CA THR A 28 -1.11 -2.41 -1.64
C THR A 28 -0.30 -2.52 -0.34
N ALA A 29 0.37 -1.43 0.06
CA ALA A 29 1.13 -1.36 1.29
C ALA A 29 0.23 -1.49 2.54
N GLU A 30 -0.93 -0.82 2.54
CA GLU A 30 -1.93 -0.92 3.61
C GLU A 30 -2.46 -2.35 3.74
N SER A 31 -2.80 -3.00 2.63
CA SER A 31 -3.29 -4.38 2.62
C SER A 31 -2.27 -5.36 3.21
N ALA A 32 -1.00 -5.23 2.83
CA ALA A 32 0.09 -6.05 3.37
C ALA A 32 0.28 -5.84 4.87
N LEU A 33 0.26 -4.58 5.33
CA LEU A 33 0.37 -4.24 6.74
C LEU A 33 -0.79 -4.83 7.56
N VAL A 34 -2.03 -4.71 7.07
CA VAL A 34 -3.21 -5.26 7.76
C VAL A 34 -3.05 -6.77 7.95
N GLY A 35 -2.59 -7.49 6.93
CA GLY A 35 -2.29 -8.93 7.04
C GLY A 35 -1.29 -9.23 8.16
N LEU A 36 -0.19 -8.49 8.23
CA LEU A 36 0.82 -8.64 9.29
C LEU A 36 0.25 -8.34 10.69
N GLN A 37 -0.49 -7.24 10.82
CA GLN A 37 -1.06 -6.81 12.10
C GLN A 37 -2.12 -7.79 12.62
N VAL A 38 -2.96 -8.33 11.74
CA VAL A 38 -3.92 -9.39 12.08
C VAL A 38 -3.19 -10.64 12.54
N ALA A 39 -2.19 -11.12 11.78
CA ALA A 39 -1.41 -12.29 12.15
C ALA A 39 -0.73 -12.12 13.52
N ALA A 40 -0.20 -10.92 13.81
CA ALA A 40 0.39 -10.61 15.11
C ALA A 40 -0.64 -10.68 16.25
N ARG A 41 -1.82 -10.07 16.09
CA ARG A 41 -2.91 -10.13 17.08
C ARG A 41 -3.32 -11.57 17.38
N GLN A 42 -3.46 -12.41 16.35
CA GLN A 42 -3.84 -13.81 16.52
C GLN A 42 -2.78 -14.61 17.27
N ARG A 43 -1.50 -14.35 17.02
CA ARG A 43 -0.42 -14.99 17.79
C ARG A 43 -0.43 -14.51 19.24
N ALA A 44 -0.67 -13.23 19.48
CA ALA A 44 -0.80 -12.68 20.83
C ALA A 44 -1.98 -13.30 21.60
N ALA A 45 -3.14 -13.44 20.96
CA ALA A 45 -4.33 -14.06 21.55
C ALA A 45 -4.11 -15.55 21.93
N LYS A 46 -3.17 -16.22 21.26
CA LYS A 46 -2.76 -17.60 21.56
C LYS A 46 -1.59 -17.70 22.55
N GLY A 47 -1.13 -16.58 23.12
CA GLY A 47 0.04 -16.54 24.01
C GLY A 47 1.38 -16.79 23.30
N LEU A 48 1.42 -16.73 21.96
CA LEU A 48 2.61 -17.01 21.13
C LEU A 48 3.40 -15.75 20.74
N LEU A 49 2.99 -14.59 21.24
CA LEU A 49 3.62 -13.30 21.01
C LEU A 49 3.47 -12.41 22.25
N PRO A 50 4.57 -11.90 22.85
CA PRO A 50 4.51 -10.97 23.98
C PRO A 50 3.73 -9.69 23.66
N ALA A 51 3.14 -9.08 24.69
CA ALA A 51 2.31 -7.89 24.54
C ALA A 51 3.07 -6.71 23.91
N GLU A 52 4.33 -6.52 24.30
CA GLU A 52 5.20 -5.44 23.80
C GLU A 52 5.56 -5.65 22.32
N GLN A 53 5.79 -6.91 21.93
CA GLN A 53 6.03 -7.24 20.51
C GLN A 53 4.75 -7.03 19.70
N ASN A 54 3.59 -7.43 20.21
CA ASN A 54 2.32 -7.15 19.55
C ASN A 54 2.07 -5.65 19.41
N ALA A 55 2.31 -4.86 20.46
CA ALA A 55 2.20 -3.40 20.44
C ALA A 55 3.10 -2.78 19.36
N CYS A 56 4.33 -3.28 19.21
CA CYS A 56 5.21 -2.88 18.11
C CYS A 56 4.57 -3.12 16.74
N PHE A 57 4.00 -4.31 16.49
CA PHE A 57 3.30 -4.59 15.22
C PHE A 57 2.10 -3.66 14.99
N GLN A 58 1.30 -3.39 16.03
CA GLN A 58 0.15 -2.49 15.90
C GLN A 58 0.55 -1.03 15.66
N ALA A 59 1.76 -0.62 16.05
CA ALA A 59 2.30 0.72 15.83
C ALA A 59 2.92 0.91 14.43
N LEU A 60 3.11 -0.16 13.66
CA LEU A 60 3.59 -0.08 12.27
C LEU A 60 2.64 0.75 11.40
N LYS A 61 3.20 1.47 10.42
CA LYS A 61 2.46 2.31 9.46
C LYS A 61 2.61 1.75 8.06
N SER A 62 1.63 1.99 7.18
CA SER A 62 1.67 1.49 5.80
C SER A 62 2.86 2.03 5.01
N SER A 63 3.40 3.19 5.38
CA SER A 63 4.64 3.75 4.84
C SER A 63 5.83 2.79 4.96
N GLU A 64 5.81 1.86 5.93
CA GLU A 64 6.85 0.84 6.10
C GLU A 64 6.86 -0.19 4.97
N TYR A 65 5.75 -0.36 4.25
CA TYR A 65 5.63 -1.24 3.08
C TYR A 65 5.67 -0.46 1.75
N PHE A 66 5.62 0.87 1.78
CA PHE A 66 5.35 1.68 0.59
C PHE A 66 6.39 1.47 -0.51
N GLU A 67 7.69 1.53 -0.21
CA GLU A 67 8.75 1.33 -1.22
C GLU A 67 8.66 -0.05 -1.87
N THR A 68 8.37 -1.09 -1.10
CA THR A 68 8.18 -2.45 -1.63
C THR A 68 6.93 -2.54 -2.51
N ALA A 69 5.83 -1.94 -2.08
CA ALA A 69 4.59 -1.90 -2.84
C ALA A 69 4.74 -1.11 -4.14
N GLU A 70 5.42 0.03 -4.11
CA GLU A 70 5.72 0.86 -5.27
C GLU A 70 6.57 0.10 -6.29
N ALA A 71 7.60 -0.63 -5.85
CA ALA A 71 8.41 -1.46 -6.73
C ALA A 71 7.59 -2.59 -7.40
N ILE A 72 6.66 -3.22 -6.66
CA ILE A 72 5.76 -4.25 -7.20
C ILE A 72 4.84 -3.64 -8.27
N VAL A 73 4.23 -2.50 -7.96
CA VAL A 73 3.29 -1.82 -8.86
C VAL A 73 3.98 -1.35 -10.14
N ASN A 74 5.14 -0.70 -10.02
CA ASN A 74 5.93 -0.23 -11.17
C ASN A 74 6.48 -1.36 -12.04
N LYS A 75 6.64 -2.56 -11.48
CA LYS A 75 7.02 -3.76 -12.25
C LYS A 75 5.81 -4.40 -12.95
N ALA A 76 4.63 -4.28 -12.37
CA ALA A 76 3.41 -4.92 -12.86
C ALA A 76 2.66 -4.09 -13.90
N LEU A 77 2.75 -2.76 -13.82
CA LEU A 77 1.98 -1.81 -14.63
C LEU A 77 2.92 -0.87 -15.38
N SER A 78 2.57 -0.53 -16.62
CA SER A 78 3.19 0.59 -17.30
C SER A 78 2.82 1.92 -16.63
N PRO A 79 3.60 3.01 -16.84
CA PRO A 79 3.27 4.32 -16.25
C PRO A 79 1.87 4.83 -16.60
N ALA A 80 1.39 4.55 -17.81
CA ALA A 80 0.04 4.94 -18.24
C ALA A 80 -1.05 4.12 -17.54
N GLU A 81 -0.83 2.82 -17.35
CA GLU A 81 -1.74 1.97 -16.58
C GLU A 81 -1.77 2.37 -15.11
N LEU A 82 -0.60 2.65 -14.52
CA LEU A 82 -0.52 3.12 -13.14
C LEU A 82 -1.27 4.44 -12.95
N ALA A 83 -1.08 5.42 -13.83
CA ALA A 83 -1.82 6.68 -13.78
C ALA A 83 -3.34 6.47 -13.89
N ALA A 84 -3.79 5.53 -14.74
CA ALA A 84 -5.20 5.20 -14.86
C ALA A 84 -5.75 4.48 -13.61
N ALA A 85 -4.97 3.60 -12.99
CA ALA A 85 -5.33 2.94 -11.73
C ALA A 85 -5.42 3.96 -10.59
N ASP A 86 -4.43 4.85 -10.47
CA ASP A 86 -4.39 5.90 -9.46
C ASP A 86 -5.59 6.86 -9.63
N ALA A 87 -5.89 7.30 -10.86
CA ALA A 87 -7.06 8.12 -11.14
C ALA A 87 -8.38 7.43 -10.72
N PHE A 88 -8.50 6.11 -10.94
CA PHE A 88 -9.66 5.36 -10.46
C PHE A 88 -9.70 5.30 -8.93
N PHE A 89 -8.61 4.90 -8.27
CA PHE A 89 -8.57 4.77 -6.81
C PHE A 89 -8.65 6.10 -6.07
N GLU A 90 -8.32 7.21 -6.72
CA GLU A 90 -8.57 8.57 -6.24
C GLU A 90 -10.03 9.00 -6.36
N SER A 91 -10.82 8.37 -7.24
CA SER A 91 -12.26 8.65 -7.36
C SER A 91 -13.05 8.16 -6.13
N LEU A 92 -14.25 8.71 -5.90
CA LEU A 92 -15.09 8.27 -4.78
C LEU A 92 -15.43 6.77 -4.84
N PRO A 93 -15.89 6.19 -5.98
CA PRO A 93 -16.12 4.75 -6.10
C PRO A 93 -14.85 3.92 -5.85
N GLY A 94 -13.71 4.35 -6.40
CA GLY A 94 -12.44 3.65 -6.25
C GLY A 94 -11.94 3.63 -4.81
N ARG A 95 -12.04 4.75 -4.08
CA ARG A 95 -11.72 4.79 -2.64
C ARG A 95 -12.62 3.88 -1.82
N LYS A 96 -13.93 3.86 -2.09
CA LYS A 96 -14.86 2.95 -1.41
C LYS A 96 -14.51 1.49 -1.70
N TYR A 97 -14.22 1.16 -2.96
CA TYR A 97 -13.84 -0.18 -3.37
C TYR A 97 -12.52 -0.62 -2.74
N ALA A 98 -11.49 0.22 -2.74
CA ALA A 98 -10.20 -0.05 -2.10
C ALA A 98 -10.36 -0.28 -0.59
N ARG A 99 -11.11 0.60 0.09
CA ARG A 99 -11.38 0.46 1.53
C ARG A 99 -12.16 -0.82 1.83
N HIS A 100 -13.13 -1.18 0.99
CA HIS A 100 -13.82 -2.46 1.10
C HIS A 100 -12.83 -3.64 0.99
N GLY A 101 -11.91 -3.60 0.01
CA GLY A 101 -10.87 -4.62 -0.16
C GLY A 101 -9.97 -4.77 1.07
N VAL A 102 -9.49 -3.67 1.64
CA VAL A 102 -8.66 -3.67 2.86
C VAL A 102 -9.44 -4.24 4.05
N LEU A 103 -10.68 -3.80 4.26
CA LEU A 103 -11.50 -4.29 5.37
C LEU A 103 -11.87 -5.77 5.22
N ALA A 104 -12.02 -6.27 3.99
CA ALA A 104 -12.32 -7.68 3.73
C ALA A 104 -11.20 -8.64 4.17
N ILE A 105 -9.97 -8.15 4.42
CA ILE A 105 -8.86 -8.96 4.94
C ILE A 105 -9.19 -9.50 6.35
N TYR A 106 -9.88 -8.73 7.19
CA TYR A 106 -10.20 -9.12 8.56
C TYR A 106 -11.05 -10.40 8.62
N PRO A 107 -12.26 -10.45 8.05
CA PRO A 107 -13.08 -11.66 8.07
C PRO A 107 -12.44 -12.81 7.29
N ALA A 108 -11.65 -12.52 6.23
CA ALA A 108 -10.90 -13.55 5.51
C ALA A 108 -9.85 -14.25 6.40
N LEU A 109 -9.37 -13.57 7.43
CA LEU A 109 -8.45 -14.10 8.44
C LEU A 109 -9.16 -14.53 9.73
N GLY A 110 -10.50 -14.52 9.78
CA GLY A 110 -11.28 -14.91 10.96
C GLY A 110 -11.36 -13.83 12.05
N GLU A 111 -11.04 -12.57 11.74
CA GLU A 111 -11.20 -11.43 12.64
C GLU A 111 -12.51 -10.67 12.37
N PRO A 112 -13.10 -10.02 13.38
CA PRO A 112 -14.21 -9.10 13.16
C PRO A 112 -13.76 -7.87 12.37
N LEU A 113 -14.70 -7.27 11.65
CA LEU A 113 -14.47 -5.99 10.96
C LEU A 113 -14.17 -4.89 11.99
N PRO A 114 -13.09 -4.11 11.82
CA PRO A 114 -12.75 -3.01 12.73
C PRO A 114 -13.66 -1.79 12.52
N ALA A 115 -14.31 -1.72 11.34
CA ALA A 115 -15.23 -0.68 10.93
C ALA A 115 -16.24 -1.25 9.93
N PRO A 116 -17.45 -0.66 9.81
CA PRO A 116 -18.41 -1.06 8.79
C PRO A 116 -17.84 -0.97 7.37
N LEU A 117 -18.26 -1.88 6.50
CA LEU A 117 -17.92 -1.82 5.08
C LEU A 117 -18.54 -0.57 4.44
N PRO A 118 -17.86 0.10 3.50
CA PRO A 118 -18.44 1.20 2.75
C PRO A 118 -19.66 0.74 1.95
N GLU A 119 -20.76 1.49 2.01
CA GLU A 119 -21.91 1.25 1.16
C GLU A 119 -21.59 1.62 -0.30
N LEU A 120 -21.73 0.64 -1.19
CA LEU A 120 -21.59 0.80 -2.64
C LEU A 120 -22.97 1.03 -3.25
N SER A 121 -23.16 2.20 -3.85
CA SER A 121 -24.37 2.54 -4.61
C SER A 121 -24.35 1.86 -6.00
N ALA A 122 -25.49 1.92 -6.70
CA ALA A 122 -25.56 1.47 -8.09
C ALA A 122 -24.58 2.24 -9.00
N ALA A 123 -24.38 3.54 -8.76
CA ALA A 123 -23.43 4.36 -9.49
C ALA A 123 -21.97 3.95 -9.20
N ASP A 124 -21.66 3.59 -7.94
CA ASP A 124 -20.35 3.04 -7.59
C ASP A 124 -20.11 1.73 -8.35
N GLY A 125 -21.11 0.85 -8.40
CA GLY A 125 -21.06 -0.42 -9.14
C GLY A 125 -20.75 -0.23 -10.62
N GLN A 126 -21.44 0.71 -11.29
CA GLN A 126 -21.19 1.02 -12.71
C GLN A 126 -19.77 1.55 -12.94
N ALA A 127 -19.25 2.40 -12.05
CA ALA A 127 -17.88 2.92 -12.16
C ALA A 127 -16.84 1.81 -11.97
N ILE A 128 -17.05 0.91 -11.00
CA ILE A 128 -16.19 -0.25 -10.76
C ILE A 128 -16.22 -1.19 -11.95
N GLU A 129 -17.41 -1.47 -12.52
CA GLU A 129 -17.56 -2.32 -13.69
C GLU A 129 -16.83 -1.73 -14.91
N ALA A 130 -17.04 -0.44 -15.18
CA ALA A 130 -16.37 0.28 -16.26
C ALA A 130 -14.85 0.24 -16.10
N PHE A 131 -14.32 0.49 -14.90
CA PHE A 131 -12.89 0.35 -14.63
C PHE A 131 -12.43 -1.10 -14.85
N SER A 132 -13.16 -2.10 -14.35
CA SER A 132 -12.82 -3.52 -14.49
C SER A 132 -12.81 -4.03 -15.93
N ALA A 133 -13.46 -3.31 -16.85
CA ALA A 133 -13.45 -3.59 -18.27
C ALA A 133 -12.17 -3.10 -18.96
N THR A 134 -11.48 -2.10 -18.40
CA THR A 134 -10.21 -1.58 -18.93
C THR A 134 -9.06 -2.61 -18.81
N PRO A 135 -7.99 -2.52 -19.63
CA PRO A 135 -6.85 -3.43 -19.51
C PRO A 135 -6.21 -3.46 -18.12
N VAL A 136 -6.05 -2.28 -17.48
CA VAL A 136 -5.49 -2.16 -16.13
C VAL A 136 -6.45 -2.67 -15.06
N GLY A 137 -7.75 -2.38 -15.16
CA GLY A 137 -8.73 -2.93 -14.24
C GLY A 137 -8.81 -4.46 -14.31
N GLN A 138 -8.70 -5.04 -15.50
CA GLN A 138 -8.58 -6.50 -15.64
C GLN A 138 -7.27 -7.03 -15.04
N ALA A 139 -6.15 -6.31 -15.19
CA ALA A 139 -4.87 -6.69 -14.59
C ALA A 139 -4.97 -6.75 -13.07
N LEU A 140 -5.51 -5.69 -12.46
CA LEU A 140 -5.58 -5.54 -11.02
C LEU A 140 -6.65 -6.42 -10.38
N LEU A 141 -7.87 -6.43 -10.94
CA LEU A 141 -9.03 -7.04 -10.28
C LEU A 141 -9.25 -8.50 -10.66
N LYS A 142 -8.97 -8.87 -11.92
CA LYS A 142 -9.21 -10.23 -12.43
C LYS A 142 -7.95 -11.09 -12.41
N ARG A 143 -6.85 -10.56 -12.96
CA ARG A 143 -5.57 -11.28 -13.03
C ARG A 143 -4.74 -11.15 -11.75
N GLN A 144 -5.10 -10.21 -10.88
CA GLN A 144 -4.44 -9.97 -9.59
C GLN A 144 -2.91 -9.85 -9.73
N VAL A 145 -2.45 -9.00 -10.67
CA VAL A 145 -1.01 -8.88 -10.98
C VAL A 145 -0.15 -8.47 -9.78
N LEU A 146 -0.75 -7.82 -8.77
CA LEU A 146 -0.10 -7.46 -7.51
C LEU A 146 -0.07 -8.60 -6.48
N GLN A 147 -0.71 -9.73 -6.77
CA GLN A 147 -0.74 -10.93 -5.91
C GLN A 147 -0.04 -12.13 -6.55
N THR A 148 0.81 -11.90 -7.55
CA THR A 148 1.66 -12.94 -8.13
C THR A 148 2.66 -13.48 -7.10
N TRP A 149 3.23 -14.67 -7.33
CA TRP A 149 4.22 -15.24 -6.41
C TRP A 149 5.40 -14.29 -6.13
N PRO A 150 6.01 -13.62 -7.14
CA PRO A 150 7.09 -12.66 -6.87
C PRO A 150 6.65 -11.45 -6.04
N ALA A 151 5.42 -10.97 -6.22
CA ALA A 151 4.89 -9.87 -5.42
C ALA A 151 4.67 -10.28 -3.96
N ARG A 152 4.10 -11.47 -3.74
CA ARG A 152 3.93 -12.06 -2.41
C ARG A 152 5.27 -12.26 -1.71
N GLU A 153 6.24 -12.85 -2.41
CA GLU A 153 7.57 -13.08 -1.85
C GLU A 153 8.25 -11.75 -1.42
N ALA A 154 8.12 -10.70 -2.23
CA ALA A 154 8.66 -9.37 -1.90
C ALA A 154 8.00 -8.78 -0.64
N LEU A 155 6.67 -8.85 -0.54
CA LEU A 155 5.94 -8.39 0.64
C LEU A 155 6.24 -9.24 1.89
N ASP A 156 6.36 -10.56 1.72
CA ASP A 156 6.69 -11.49 2.81
C ASP A 156 8.09 -11.22 3.36
N ARG A 157 9.07 -11.00 2.47
CA ARG A 157 10.43 -10.60 2.86
C ARG A 157 10.41 -9.30 3.65
N ARG A 158 9.68 -8.30 3.17
CA ARG A 158 9.51 -7.04 3.91
C ARG A 158 8.85 -7.26 5.27
N GLY A 159 7.85 -8.13 5.34
CA GLY A 159 7.21 -8.54 6.59
C GLY A 159 8.19 -9.19 7.58
N GLN A 160 9.08 -10.06 7.10
CA GLN A 160 10.10 -10.70 7.94
C GLN A 160 11.09 -9.69 8.53
N GLU A 161 11.48 -8.66 7.77
CA GLU A 161 12.33 -7.57 8.28
C GLU A 161 11.62 -6.80 9.40
N LEU A 162 10.34 -6.46 9.21
CA LEU A 162 9.53 -5.78 10.22
C LEU A 162 9.33 -6.65 11.47
N VAL A 163 9.15 -7.96 11.29
CA VAL A 163 9.10 -8.93 12.39
C VAL A 163 10.41 -8.94 13.17
N ALA A 164 11.56 -8.96 12.49
CA ALA A 164 12.85 -8.92 13.15
C ALA A 164 13.02 -7.64 13.99
N ARG A 165 12.58 -6.50 13.47
CA ARG A 165 12.56 -5.22 14.20
C ARG A 165 11.71 -5.28 15.45
N CYS A 166 10.49 -5.83 15.37
CA CYS A 166 9.62 -5.93 16.54
C CYS A 166 10.05 -6.98 17.57
N LYS A 167 10.78 -8.03 17.15
CA LYS A 167 11.42 -8.99 18.09
C LYS A 167 12.52 -8.38 18.94
N ALA A 168 13.18 -7.33 18.44
CA ALA A 168 14.24 -6.64 19.18
C ALA A 168 13.70 -5.76 20.33
N VAL A 169 12.38 -5.56 20.41
CA VAL A 169 11.73 -4.87 21.53
C VAL A 169 11.81 -5.77 22.76
N LYS A 170 12.56 -5.31 23.78
CA LYS A 170 12.67 -6.02 25.06
C LYS A 170 11.39 -5.80 25.86
N PRO A 171 10.83 -6.84 26.52
CA PRO A 171 9.80 -6.63 27.52
C PRO A 171 10.41 -5.82 28.68
N GLU A 172 9.71 -4.79 29.14
CA GLU A 172 10.05 -4.14 30.41
C GLU A 172 9.97 -5.23 31.49
N ARG A 173 11.05 -5.42 32.26
CA ARG A 173 10.98 -6.28 33.44
C ARG A 173 10.03 -5.59 34.42
N ALA A 174 8.95 -6.26 34.76
CA ALA A 174 8.20 -5.95 35.96
C ALA A 174 9.08 -6.38 37.15
N ASP A 175 9.73 -5.42 37.78
CA ASP A 175 10.37 -5.57 39.10
C ASP A 175 9.31 -5.59 40.21
#